data_AF-M0NJD4-F1
#
_entry.id   AF-M0NJD4-F1
#
_cell.length_a   1.000
_cell.length_b   1.000
_cell.length_c   1.000
_cell.angle_alpha   90.00
_cell.angle_beta   90.00
_cell.angle_gamma   90.00
#
_symmetry.space_group_name_H-M   'P 1'
#
loop_
_entity.id
_entity.type
_entity.pdbx_description
1 polymer ?
#
loop_
_entity_poly.entity_id
_entity_poly.type
_entity_poly.pdbx_seq_one_letter_code
_entity_poly.pdbx_strand_id
1 'polypeptide(L)'
;MTEPSTFKRLSNADIAAIHDDTGQTYWWMLRSLPAINYLGFQTFTYPTSWRSLNTGGEFPSYTHQYDYLDYDYKVLGQLEEDAFRNDLVVTTSEYYEGETEYSIDHLISRYAARPETLIVVTDSRRFTPRGGQRPLYQEQFVENVGSYQRLYTGFEQVYKNAGWDLPLLDTKNLFIHDNANLYEFITGEELEDTEDLFKVLPDAPFLPLYAVFGQIFARPDEYGSVPLDEDDVTGLERWLRRRIEWDRETASDVARSLNRAVSDDGQTFDPSYAARTPVVKDAADRAAEIDPDESSIHKRYHAWLQQPNR
;
A
#
# COMPACT_ATOMS: atom_id res chain seq x y z
N MET A 1 7.21 15.63 -19.99
CA MET A 1 5.85 15.88 -19.49
C MET A 1 5.92 16.82 -18.31
N THR A 2 4.94 17.72 -18.13
CA THR A 2 4.90 18.63 -17.00
C THR A 2 4.40 17.89 -15.77
N GLU A 3 5.25 17.72 -14.78
CA GLU A 3 4.91 17.09 -13.50
C GLU A 3 3.78 17.86 -12.80
N PRO A 4 2.76 17.18 -12.21
CA PRO A 4 1.73 17.83 -11.43
C PRO A 4 2.32 18.72 -10.32
N SER A 5 1.82 19.94 -10.19
CA SER A 5 2.31 20.91 -9.19
C SER A 5 2.31 20.37 -7.75
N THR A 6 1.38 19.49 -7.41
CA THR A 6 1.30 18.84 -6.09
C THR A 6 2.53 17.99 -5.79
N PHE A 7 3.10 17.30 -6.79
CA PHE A 7 4.26 16.42 -6.61
C PHE A 7 5.51 17.25 -6.32
N LYS A 8 5.70 18.32 -7.09
CA LYS A 8 6.79 19.29 -6.87
C LYS A 8 6.70 20.00 -5.51
N ARG A 9 5.49 20.25 -4.99
CA ARG A 9 5.33 20.84 -3.65
C ARG A 9 5.80 19.88 -2.57
N LEU A 10 5.45 18.61 -2.73
CA LEU A 10 5.79 17.54 -1.79
C LEU A 10 7.30 17.24 -1.79
N SER A 11 7.97 17.26 -2.94
CA SER A 11 9.43 17.04 -3.04
C SER A 11 10.31 18.18 -2.52
N ASN A 12 9.74 19.38 -2.31
CA ASN A 12 10.49 20.57 -1.88
C ASN A 12 10.16 20.99 -0.44
N ALA A 13 9.37 20.20 0.28
CA ALA A 13 8.91 20.54 1.62
C ALA A 13 9.87 19.97 2.66
N ASP A 14 10.24 20.73 3.67
CA ASP A 14 10.92 20.17 4.85
C ASP A 14 9.94 19.24 5.59
N ILE A 15 8.70 19.71 5.73
CA ILE A 15 7.58 18.94 6.27
C ILE A 15 6.37 19.14 5.37
N ALA A 16 5.75 18.05 4.91
CA ALA A 16 4.54 18.05 4.10
C ALA A 16 3.38 17.44 4.89
N ALA A 17 2.22 18.11 4.91
CA ALA A 17 1.01 17.59 5.52
C ALA A 17 -0.01 17.18 4.44
N ILE A 18 -0.42 15.91 4.48
CA ILE A 18 -1.50 15.32 3.67
C ILE A 18 -2.59 14.85 4.62
N HIS A 19 -3.84 15.21 4.35
CA HIS A 19 -4.98 14.65 5.05
C HIS A 19 -5.78 13.72 4.14
N ASP A 20 -6.30 12.65 4.69
CA ASP A 20 -7.21 11.73 4.03
C ASP A 20 -8.47 11.62 4.89
N ASP A 21 -9.43 12.51 4.67
CA ASP A 21 -10.69 12.53 5.40
C ASP A 21 -11.56 11.33 4.95
N THR A 22 -11.22 10.13 5.43
CA THR A 22 -11.90 8.87 5.11
C THR A 22 -13.26 8.75 5.80
N GLY A 23 -13.49 9.52 6.87
CA GLY A 23 -14.63 9.35 7.77
C GLY A 23 -14.55 8.07 8.62
N GLN A 24 -13.45 7.31 8.52
CA GLN A 24 -13.20 6.09 9.25
C GLN A 24 -11.92 6.25 10.06
N THR A 25 -12.06 6.32 11.38
CA THR A 25 -10.88 6.29 12.26
C THR A 25 -10.16 4.96 12.02
N TYR A 26 -8.85 4.98 11.76
CA TYR A 26 -7.97 3.82 11.52
C TYR A 26 -8.04 3.16 10.14
N TRP A 27 -9.22 3.02 9.54
CA TRP A 27 -9.38 2.26 8.30
C TRP A 27 -8.98 3.07 7.07
N TRP A 28 -8.59 2.35 6.02
CA TRP A 28 -8.18 2.89 4.71
C TRP A 28 -6.93 3.78 4.71
N MET A 29 -6.29 3.97 5.87
CA MET A 29 -5.12 4.85 6.05
C MET A 29 -3.90 4.48 5.19
N LEU A 30 -3.77 3.21 4.80
CA LEU A 30 -2.62 2.71 4.05
C LEU A 30 -2.84 2.68 2.53
N ARG A 31 -4.02 3.11 2.03
CA ARG A 31 -4.29 3.16 0.59
C ARG A 31 -3.40 4.14 -0.18
N SER A 32 -2.86 5.14 0.53
CA SER A 32 -2.02 6.19 -0.04
C SER A 32 -0.54 5.80 -0.17
N LEU A 33 -0.11 4.71 0.48
CA LEU A 33 1.30 4.31 0.48
C LEU A 33 1.85 4.08 -0.92
N PRO A 34 1.17 3.36 -1.84
CA PRO A 34 1.68 3.16 -3.19
C PRO A 34 1.88 4.46 -3.96
N ALA A 35 0.93 5.40 -3.85
CA ALA A 35 1.04 6.71 -4.50
C ALA A 35 2.25 7.49 -4.00
N ILE A 36 2.49 7.51 -2.69
CA ILE A 36 3.63 8.19 -2.10
C ILE A 36 4.94 7.49 -2.48
N ASN A 37 4.93 6.15 -2.53
CA ASN A 37 6.08 5.36 -2.96
C ASN A 37 6.45 5.59 -4.43
N TYR A 38 5.47 5.76 -5.31
CA TYR A 38 5.70 6.05 -6.72
C TYR A 38 6.30 7.45 -6.96
N LEU A 39 6.23 8.34 -5.97
CA LEU A 39 6.95 9.62 -5.98
C LEU A 39 8.41 9.51 -5.49
N GLY A 40 8.86 8.32 -5.08
CA GLY A 40 10.24 8.06 -4.66
C GLY A 40 10.45 7.97 -3.14
N PHE A 41 9.41 8.12 -2.33
CA PHE A 41 9.50 7.98 -0.87
C PHE A 41 9.43 6.51 -0.46
N GLN A 42 10.50 5.99 0.11
CA GLN A 42 10.63 4.54 0.36
C GLN A 42 10.56 4.17 1.85
N THR A 43 10.88 5.11 2.74
CA THR A 43 10.88 4.88 4.19
C THR A 43 9.53 5.24 4.79
N PHE A 44 8.91 4.30 5.49
CA PHE A 44 7.59 4.50 6.10
C PHE A 44 7.57 4.11 7.57
N THR A 45 6.78 4.83 8.37
CA THR A 45 6.43 4.43 9.74
C THR A 45 4.93 4.62 9.96
N TYR A 46 4.34 3.62 10.59
CA TYR A 46 2.94 3.54 11.00
C TYR A 46 2.82 2.39 12.01
N PRO A 47 1.71 2.27 12.74
CA PRO A 47 1.60 1.27 13.80
C PRO A 47 1.85 -0.15 13.28
N THR A 48 2.73 -0.87 13.96
CA THR A 48 3.20 -2.22 13.55
C THR A 48 2.06 -3.21 13.39
N SER A 49 1.01 -3.08 14.21
CA SER A 49 -0.19 -3.91 14.14
C SER A 49 -0.96 -3.78 12.82
N TRP A 50 -0.69 -2.76 12.00
CA TRP A 50 -1.35 -2.60 10.69
C TRP A 50 -0.69 -3.43 9.58
N ARG A 51 0.49 -4.02 9.85
CA ARG A 51 1.21 -4.92 8.93
C ARG A 51 1.06 -6.39 9.30
N SER A 52 0.64 -6.72 10.51
CA SER A 52 0.47 -8.10 10.98
C SER A 52 -0.98 -8.58 10.82
N LEU A 53 -1.15 -9.90 10.67
CA LEU A 53 -2.46 -10.55 10.80
C LEU A 53 -2.84 -10.80 12.27
N ASN A 54 -1.87 -10.78 13.19
CA ASN A 54 -2.12 -11.02 14.61
C ASN A 54 -3.17 -10.05 15.18
N THR A 55 -4.23 -10.60 15.78
CA THR A 55 -5.35 -9.85 16.35
C THR A 55 -5.11 -9.34 17.77
N GLY A 56 -3.95 -9.62 18.36
CA GLY A 56 -3.50 -9.07 19.65
C GLY A 56 -3.86 -9.89 20.87
N GLY A 57 -3.44 -11.17 20.92
CA GLY A 57 -3.47 -11.98 22.15
C GLY A 57 -2.60 -11.41 23.28
N GLU A 58 -2.60 -12.05 24.47
CA GLU A 58 -1.88 -11.57 25.68
C GLU A 58 -0.38 -11.27 25.48
N PHE A 59 0.24 -11.81 24.41
CA PHE A 59 1.59 -11.46 23.97
C PHE A 59 1.62 -11.32 22.44
N PRO A 60 1.31 -10.13 21.87
CA PRO A 60 1.34 -9.93 20.44
C PRO A 60 2.79 -10.03 19.93
N SER A 61 3.13 -11.14 19.27
CA SER A 61 4.36 -11.22 18.49
C SER A 61 4.07 -10.75 17.06
N TYR A 62 4.65 -9.62 16.65
CA TYR A 62 4.52 -9.07 15.29
C TYR A 62 5.58 -9.66 14.34
N THR A 63 5.76 -10.98 14.38
CA THR A 63 6.84 -11.68 13.67
C THR A 63 6.64 -11.70 12.17
N HIS A 64 5.40 -11.83 11.71
CA HIS A 64 5.04 -11.79 10.30
C HIS A 64 4.35 -10.46 9.96
N GLN A 65 4.95 -9.72 9.04
CA GLN A 65 4.49 -8.40 8.60
C GLN A 65 4.42 -8.39 7.08
N TYR A 66 3.30 -7.92 6.55
CA TYR A 66 2.98 -7.97 5.12
C TYR A 66 2.62 -6.58 4.60
N ASP A 67 3.07 -6.29 3.38
CA ASP A 67 2.64 -5.12 2.62
C ASP A 67 2.65 -5.38 1.11
N TYR A 68 2.09 -4.46 0.32
CA TYR A 68 2.03 -4.61 -1.13
C TYR A 68 3.38 -4.52 -1.83
N LEU A 69 4.24 -3.63 -1.31
CA LEU A 69 5.54 -3.31 -1.88
C LEU A 69 6.59 -3.42 -0.78
N ASP A 70 7.85 -3.55 -1.18
CA ASP A 70 8.99 -3.60 -0.27
C ASP A 70 9.32 -2.19 0.28
N TYR A 71 8.45 -1.71 1.16
CA TYR A 71 8.66 -0.46 1.90
C TYR A 71 9.78 -0.65 2.93
N ASP A 72 10.68 0.34 3.04
CA ASP A 72 11.63 0.41 4.16
C ASP A 72 10.88 0.84 5.43
N TYR A 73 10.18 -0.13 6.02
CA TYR A 73 9.37 0.08 7.20
C TYR A 73 10.26 0.22 8.44
N LYS A 74 10.06 1.30 9.18
CA LYS A 74 10.70 1.53 10.47
C LYS A 74 9.65 1.62 11.57
N VAL A 75 9.95 1.01 12.72
CA VAL A 75 9.12 1.16 13.92
C VAL A 75 9.42 2.51 14.57
N LEU A 76 8.40 3.35 14.76
CA LEU A 76 8.53 4.71 15.31
C LEU A 76 9.43 4.78 16.57
N GLY A 77 9.20 3.89 17.54
CA GLY A 77 9.95 3.85 18.80
C GLY A 77 11.37 3.28 18.69
N GLN A 78 11.77 2.78 17.52
CA GLN A 78 13.07 2.16 17.25
C GLN A 78 13.82 2.86 16.10
N LEU A 79 13.41 4.08 15.74
CA LEU A 79 14.10 4.85 14.71
C LEU A 79 15.51 5.21 15.18
N GLU A 80 16.52 4.60 14.53
CA GLU A 80 17.94 4.87 14.75
C GLU A 80 18.40 6.13 14.00
N GLU A 81 19.58 6.68 14.35
CA GLU A 81 20.11 7.89 13.71
C GLU A 81 20.18 7.83 12.18
N ASP A 82 20.48 6.64 11.64
CA ASP A 82 20.60 6.41 10.20
C ASP A 82 19.26 6.46 9.47
N ALA A 83 18.14 6.10 10.10
CA ALA A 83 16.81 6.21 9.51
C ALA A 83 16.42 7.67 9.21
N PHE A 84 17.06 8.62 9.88
CA PHE A 84 16.82 10.06 9.71
C PHE A 84 17.75 10.74 8.71
N ARG A 85 18.50 9.96 7.92
CA ARG A 85 19.28 10.46 6.76
C ARG A 85 18.51 10.33 5.45
N ASN A 86 17.28 9.82 5.51
CA ASN A 86 16.39 9.64 4.38
C ASN A 86 15.09 10.41 4.62
N ASP A 87 14.35 10.66 3.55
CA ASP A 87 12.96 11.10 3.68
C ASP A 87 12.13 10.05 4.40
N LEU A 88 11.17 10.50 5.21
CA LEU A 88 10.32 9.64 6.02
C LEU A 88 8.84 9.98 5.81
N VAL A 89 8.04 8.96 5.59
CA VAL A 89 6.58 9.06 5.54
C VAL A 89 6.01 8.49 6.82
N VAL A 90 5.18 9.28 7.49
CA VAL A 90 4.49 8.90 8.71
C VAL A 90 3.00 8.86 8.43
N THR A 91 2.39 7.69 8.58
CA THR A 91 0.93 7.55 8.55
C THR A 91 0.42 7.38 9.97
N THR A 92 -0.37 8.34 10.44
CA THR A 92 -0.91 8.36 11.81
C THR A 92 -2.37 8.84 11.82
N SER A 93 -3.01 8.81 12.99
CA SER A 93 -4.35 9.35 13.18
C SER A 93 -4.46 10.19 14.43
N GLU A 94 -5.52 10.98 14.56
CA GLU A 94 -5.82 11.74 15.78
C GLU A 94 -5.81 10.83 17.02
N TYR A 95 -6.33 9.61 16.91
CA TYR A 95 -6.28 8.65 18.01
C TYR A 95 -4.86 8.22 18.37
N TYR A 96 -4.01 7.86 17.41
CA TYR A 96 -2.66 7.40 17.74
C TYR A 96 -1.87 8.51 18.42
N GLU A 97 -2.02 9.74 17.95
CA GLU A 97 -1.37 10.91 18.53
C GLU A 97 -1.93 11.30 19.90
N GLY A 98 -3.25 11.17 20.11
CA GLY A 98 -3.93 11.58 21.35
C GLY A 98 -3.97 10.51 22.44
N GLU A 99 -4.18 9.25 22.06
CA GLU A 99 -4.58 8.17 22.97
C GLU A 99 -3.50 7.09 23.18
N THR A 100 -2.36 7.17 22.48
CA THR A 100 -1.26 6.19 22.62
C THR A 100 0.06 6.85 23.00
N GLU A 101 1.08 6.11 23.39
CA GLU A 101 2.42 6.67 23.62
C GLU A 101 3.14 7.09 22.33
N TYR A 102 2.65 6.65 21.17
CA TYR A 102 3.26 6.84 19.87
C TYR A 102 2.89 8.21 19.27
N SER A 103 3.65 9.24 19.64
CA SER A 103 3.53 10.60 19.09
C SER A 103 4.61 10.91 18.07
N ILE A 104 4.23 11.65 17.02
CA ILE A 104 5.14 12.07 15.95
C ILE A 104 5.84 13.42 16.23
N ASP A 105 5.57 14.07 17.36
CA ASP A 105 6.09 15.41 17.72
C ASP A 105 7.63 15.49 17.63
N HIS A 106 8.31 14.45 18.12
CA HIS A 106 9.77 14.34 18.05
C HIS A 106 10.30 14.29 16.60
N LEU A 107 9.54 13.72 15.66
CA LEU A 107 9.89 13.71 14.24
C LEU A 107 9.76 15.10 13.65
N ILE A 108 8.64 15.79 13.92
CA ILE A 108 8.40 17.14 13.42
C ILE A 108 9.54 18.08 13.85
N SER A 109 9.89 18.06 15.14
CA SER A 109 10.98 18.88 15.66
C SER A 109 12.33 18.57 15.01
N ARG A 110 12.58 17.30 14.65
CA ARG A 110 13.84 16.86 14.05
C ARG A 110 13.95 17.24 12.58
N TYR A 111 12.91 16.98 11.79
CA TYR A 111 12.91 17.22 10.35
C TYR A 111 12.80 18.72 10.02
N ALA A 112 12.19 19.54 10.89
CA ALA A 112 12.19 21.00 10.74
C ALA A 112 13.61 21.62 10.77
N ALA A 113 14.63 20.89 11.21
CA ALA A 113 16.02 21.34 11.29
C ALA A 113 16.95 20.62 10.31
N ARG A 114 16.41 19.85 9.36
CA ARG A 114 17.15 18.96 8.47
C ARG A 114 16.76 19.16 7.00
N PRO A 115 17.65 18.77 6.06
CA PRO A 115 17.34 18.85 4.63
C PRO A 115 16.43 17.73 4.12
N GLU A 116 16.29 16.63 4.87
CA GLU A 116 15.38 15.54 4.51
C GLU A 116 13.91 15.92 4.74
N THR A 117 13.00 15.30 3.97
CA THR A 117 11.56 15.59 4.00
C THR A 117 10.82 14.65 4.97
N LEU A 118 9.96 15.23 5.81
CA LEU A 118 8.94 14.49 6.56
C LEU A 118 7.57 14.64 5.92
N ILE A 119 6.98 13.55 5.43
CA ILE A 119 5.59 13.53 4.98
C ILE A 119 4.72 12.99 6.09
N VAL A 120 3.73 13.76 6.52
CA VAL A 120 2.72 13.34 7.50
C VAL A 120 1.40 13.11 6.77
N VAL A 121 0.93 11.86 6.79
CA VAL A 121 -0.39 11.45 6.30
C VAL A 121 -1.30 11.19 7.50
N THR A 122 -2.43 11.87 7.57
CA THR A 122 -3.38 11.79 8.69
C THR A 122 -4.82 11.63 8.22
N ASP A 123 -5.67 11.03 9.06
CA ASP A 123 -7.11 10.88 8.86
C ASP A 123 -7.92 12.18 9.00
N SER A 124 -7.29 13.28 9.42
CA SER A 124 -7.99 14.52 9.71
C SER A 124 -7.21 15.74 9.26
N ARG A 125 -7.87 16.63 8.52
CA ARG A 125 -7.33 17.97 8.25
C ARG A 125 -7.01 18.75 9.53
N ARG A 126 -7.68 18.46 10.65
CA ARG A 126 -7.50 19.16 11.93
C ARG A 126 -6.46 18.52 12.84
N PHE A 127 -5.79 17.47 12.36
CA PHE A 127 -4.73 16.79 13.09
C PHE A 127 -3.74 17.77 13.72
N THR A 128 -3.62 17.67 15.04
CA THR A 128 -2.74 18.50 15.85
C THR A 128 -1.78 17.55 16.58
N PRO A 129 -0.47 17.59 16.25
CA PRO A 129 0.53 16.80 16.95
C PRO A 129 0.50 17.09 18.45
N ARG A 130 0.89 16.11 19.26
CA ARG A 130 0.96 16.27 20.72
C ARG A 130 1.87 17.45 21.07
N GLY A 131 1.37 18.36 21.90
CA GLY A 131 2.08 19.60 22.26
C GLY A 131 1.88 20.76 21.27
N GLY A 132 1.30 20.50 20.09
CA GLY A 132 0.91 21.50 19.12
C GLY A 132 -0.26 22.36 19.61
N GLN A 133 -0.25 23.66 19.25
CA GLN A 133 -1.32 24.60 19.59
C GLN A 133 -2.34 24.81 18.45
N ARG A 134 -2.01 24.33 17.26
CA ARG A 134 -2.82 24.47 16.04
C ARG A 134 -2.62 23.24 15.14
N PRO A 135 -3.55 22.98 14.20
CA PRO A 135 -3.39 21.89 13.25
C PRO A 135 -2.07 21.99 12.47
N LEU A 136 -1.45 20.84 12.19
CA LEU A 136 -0.11 20.76 11.58
C LEU A 136 -0.02 21.56 10.27
N TYR A 137 -1.06 21.51 9.44
CA TYR A 137 -1.08 22.23 8.15
C TYR A 137 -1.04 23.77 8.28
N GLN A 138 -1.25 24.32 9.49
CA GLN A 138 -1.19 25.76 9.77
C GLN A 138 0.18 26.21 10.30
N GLU A 139 1.09 25.27 10.56
CA GLU A 139 2.45 25.60 10.97
C GLU A 139 3.21 26.26 9.81
N GLN A 140 4.02 27.28 10.12
CA GLN A 140 4.68 28.10 9.08
C GLN A 140 5.78 27.34 8.31
N PHE A 141 6.33 26.30 8.94
CA PHE A 141 7.36 25.44 8.36
C PHE A 141 6.78 24.19 7.67
N VAL A 142 5.44 24.08 7.57
CA VAL A 142 4.76 22.93 6.96
C VAL A 142 4.14 23.33 5.63
N GLU A 143 4.46 22.55 4.60
CA GLU A 143 3.80 22.63 3.31
C GLU A 143 2.47 21.86 3.35
N ASN A 144 1.35 22.60 3.21
CA ASN A 144 0.03 22.00 3.11
C ASN A 144 -0.24 21.45 1.70
N VAL A 145 0.04 20.17 1.49
CA VAL A 145 -0.18 19.50 0.20
C VAL A 145 -1.66 19.41 -0.14
N GLY A 146 -2.51 19.22 0.88
CA GLY A 146 -3.96 19.13 0.76
C GLY A 146 -4.46 17.71 1.03
N SER A 147 -5.59 17.35 0.41
CA SER A 147 -6.18 16.02 0.59
C SER A 147 -5.46 14.96 -0.24
N TYR A 148 -5.50 13.69 0.18
CA TYR A 148 -5.01 12.57 -0.62
C TYR A 148 -5.67 12.51 -2.01
N GLN A 149 -6.95 12.91 -2.11
CA GLN A 149 -7.65 13.04 -3.40
C GLN A 149 -6.87 13.89 -4.42
N ARG A 150 -6.23 14.98 -3.97
CA ARG A 150 -5.46 15.85 -4.86
C ARG A 150 -4.22 15.14 -5.41
N LEU A 151 -3.60 14.28 -4.60
CA LEU A 151 -2.47 13.46 -5.04
C LEU A 151 -2.94 12.40 -6.03
N TYR A 152 -4.02 11.69 -5.70
CA TYR A 152 -4.64 10.69 -6.56
C TYR A 152 -5.03 11.26 -7.94
N THR A 153 -5.68 12.43 -7.99
CA THR A 153 -6.00 13.09 -9.27
C THR A 153 -4.76 13.56 -10.05
N GLY A 154 -3.65 13.83 -9.36
CA GLY A 154 -2.35 14.00 -10.03
C GLY A 154 -1.92 12.74 -10.78
N PHE A 155 -2.11 11.57 -10.16
CA PHE A 155 -1.82 10.29 -10.78
C PHE A 155 -2.79 9.91 -11.90
N GLU A 156 -4.09 10.22 -11.79
CA GLU A 156 -5.05 10.04 -12.90
C GLU A 156 -4.52 10.65 -14.21
N GLN A 157 -3.95 11.87 -14.12
CA GLN A 157 -3.36 12.52 -15.28
C GLN A 157 -2.06 11.86 -15.75
N VAL A 158 -1.23 11.36 -14.84
CA VAL A 158 0.03 10.65 -15.18
C VAL A 158 -0.26 9.34 -15.90
N TYR A 159 -1.22 8.55 -15.40
CA TYR A 159 -1.66 7.31 -16.03
C TYR A 159 -2.22 7.60 -17.42
N LYS A 160 -3.16 8.54 -17.52
CA LYS A 160 -3.77 8.90 -18.80
C LYS A 160 -2.75 9.35 -19.84
N ASN A 161 -1.74 10.11 -19.43
CA ASN A 161 -0.65 10.55 -20.32
C ASN A 161 0.25 9.40 -20.78
N ALA A 162 0.35 8.34 -19.98
CA ALA A 162 1.06 7.12 -20.32
C ALA A 162 0.19 6.09 -21.06
N GLY A 163 -1.06 6.45 -21.43
CA GLY A 163 -1.95 5.53 -22.15
C GLY A 163 -2.64 4.48 -21.28
N TRP A 164 -2.61 4.65 -19.96
CA TRP A 164 -3.28 3.78 -18.99
C TRP A 164 -4.38 4.55 -18.27
N ASP A 165 -5.41 3.86 -17.79
CA ASP A 165 -6.43 4.44 -16.92
C ASP A 165 -6.32 3.87 -15.50
N LEU A 166 -7.14 4.38 -14.59
CA LEU A 166 -7.34 3.82 -13.25
C LEU A 166 -8.73 3.17 -13.26
N PRO A 167 -8.85 1.86 -13.56
CA PRO A 167 -10.12 1.28 -14.04
C PRO A 167 -11.16 1.08 -12.94
N LEU A 168 -10.71 0.77 -11.72
CA LEU A 168 -11.60 0.41 -10.61
C LEU A 168 -12.36 1.62 -10.04
N LEU A 169 -13.66 1.47 -9.79
CA LEU A 169 -14.53 2.58 -9.37
C LEU A 169 -14.48 2.89 -7.87
N ASP A 170 -14.08 1.93 -7.05
CA ASP A 170 -14.30 1.90 -5.61
C ASP A 170 -13.03 2.07 -4.77
N THR A 171 -11.85 2.16 -5.39
CA THR A 171 -10.57 2.37 -4.69
C THR A 171 -9.78 3.55 -5.21
N LYS A 172 -8.93 4.11 -4.35
CA LYS A 172 -7.90 5.08 -4.69
C LYS A 172 -6.49 4.52 -4.49
N ASN A 173 -6.37 3.20 -4.40
CA ASN A 173 -5.12 2.52 -4.18
C ASN A 173 -4.45 2.20 -5.53
N LEU A 174 -3.39 2.95 -5.86
CA LEU A 174 -2.72 2.81 -7.16
C LEU A 174 -2.13 1.42 -7.42
N PHE A 175 -1.71 0.70 -6.37
CA PHE A 175 -1.22 -0.67 -6.55
C PHE A 175 -2.37 -1.61 -6.98
N ILE A 176 -3.58 -1.37 -6.50
CA ILE A 176 -4.74 -2.19 -6.84
C ILE A 176 -5.21 -1.88 -8.28
N HIS A 177 -5.20 -0.61 -8.70
CA HIS A 177 -5.42 -0.26 -10.11
C HIS A 177 -4.36 -0.85 -11.04
N ASP A 178 -3.09 -0.86 -10.62
CA ASP A 178 -2.01 -1.47 -11.38
C ASP A 178 -2.27 -2.96 -11.65
N ASN A 179 -2.77 -3.69 -10.65
CA ASN A 179 -3.11 -5.10 -10.81
C ASN A 179 -4.30 -5.30 -11.77
N ALA A 180 -5.31 -4.45 -11.71
CA ALA A 180 -6.43 -4.49 -12.65
C ALA A 180 -5.99 -4.20 -14.09
N ASN A 181 -5.15 -3.19 -14.29
CA ASN A 181 -4.56 -2.86 -15.60
C ASN A 181 -3.73 -4.03 -16.16
N LEU A 182 -2.91 -4.68 -15.33
CA LEU A 182 -2.14 -5.85 -15.76
C LEU A 182 -3.04 -7.04 -16.09
N TYR A 183 -4.11 -7.26 -15.33
CA TYR A 183 -5.09 -8.30 -15.61
C TYR A 183 -5.72 -8.07 -16.99
N GLU A 184 -6.31 -6.90 -17.21
CA GLU A 184 -6.91 -6.52 -18.49
C GLU A 184 -5.90 -6.60 -19.63
N PHE A 185 -4.68 -6.09 -19.43
CA PHE A 185 -3.64 -6.15 -20.43
C PHE A 185 -3.38 -7.59 -20.87
N ILE A 186 -3.28 -8.56 -19.94
CA ILE A 186 -2.95 -9.96 -20.22
C ILE A 186 -4.14 -10.77 -20.73
N THR A 187 -5.33 -10.59 -20.16
CA THR A 187 -6.52 -11.41 -20.46
C THR A 187 -7.45 -10.79 -21.49
N GLY A 188 -7.41 -9.46 -21.64
CA GLY A 188 -8.39 -8.69 -22.41
C GLY A 188 -9.72 -8.48 -21.67
N GLU A 189 -9.81 -8.87 -20.40
CA GLU A 189 -11.02 -8.74 -19.58
C GLU A 189 -10.91 -7.56 -18.63
N GLU A 190 -11.88 -6.64 -18.71
CA GLU A 190 -11.99 -5.49 -17.82
C GLU A 190 -12.55 -5.88 -16.44
N LEU A 191 -12.06 -5.24 -15.39
CA LEU A 191 -12.56 -5.37 -14.02
C LEU A 191 -13.14 -4.02 -13.56
N GLU A 192 -14.34 -4.03 -12.99
CA GLU A 192 -15.05 -2.80 -12.61
C GLU A 192 -14.72 -2.34 -11.17
N ASP A 193 -14.49 -3.28 -10.26
CA ASP A 193 -14.29 -3.00 -8.85
C ASP A 193 -13.22 -3.89 -8.19
N THR A 194 -12.86 -3.55 -6.95
CA THR A 194 -11.87 -4.32 -6.20
C THR A 194 -12.34 -5.73 -5.85
N GLU A 195 -13.63 -6.00 -5.68
CA GLU A 195 -14.09 -7.36 -5.40
C GLU A 195 -13.84 -8.28 -6.59
N ASP A 196 -14.09 -7.80 -7.80
CA ASP A 196 -13.85 -8.55 -9.05
C ASP A 196 -12.37 -8.89 -9.23
N LEU A 197 -11.45 -7.95 -8.94
CA LEU A 197 -10.02 -8.25 -8.94
C LEU A 197 -9.67 -9.39 -7.98
N PHE A 198 -10.23 -9.38 -6.76
CA PHE A 198 -9.93 -10.38 -5.75
C PHE A 198 -10.59 -11.73 -6.02
N LYS A 199 -11.68 -11.77 -6.79
CA LYS A 199 -12.30 -13.01 -7.27
C LYS A 199 -11.40 -13.73 -8.28
N VAL A 200 -10.76 -13.00 -9.20
CA VAL A 200 -9.88 -13.58 -10.24
C VAL A 200 -8.45 -13.82 -9.76
N LEU A 201 -8.06 -13.21 -8.64
CA LEU A 201 -6.70 -13.25 -8.13
C LEU A 201 -6.12 -14.68 -7.96
N PRO A 202 -6.85 -15.69 -7.44
CA PRO A 202 -6.33 -17.06 -7.34
C PRO A 202 -5.89 -17.66 -8.68
N ASP A 203 -6.54 -17.25 -9.78
CA ASP A 203 -6.31 -17.74 -11.14
C ASP A 203 -5.35 -16.86 -11.95
N ALA A 204 -4.87 -15.76 -11.36
CA ALA A 204 -4.01 -14.76 -12.00
C ALA A 204 -2.61 -14.66 -11.36
N PRO A 205 -1.80 -15.75 -11.35
CA PRO A 205 -0.49 -15.80 -10.71
C PRO A 205 0.57 -14.86 -11.30
N PHE A 206 0.29 -14.20 -12.42
CA PHE A 206 1.19 -13.21 -13.01
C PHE A 206 1.03 -11.81 -12.38
N LEU A 207 -0.01 -11.60 -11.57
CA LEU A 207 -0.26 -10.32 -10.91
C LEU A 207 0.68 -10.12 -9.71
N PRO A 208 1.24 -8.92 -9.51
CA PRO A 208 2.09 -8.65 -8.33
C PRO A 208 1.34 -8.80 -7.00
N LEU A 209 0.02 -8.58 -6.96
CA LEU A 209 -0.80 -8.83 -5.76
C LEU A 209 -0.81 -10.32 -5.37
N TYR A 210 -0.66 -11.24 -6.32
CA TYR A 210 -0.59 -12.68 -6.04
C TYR A 210 0.58 -13.00 -5.12
N ALA A 211 1.73 -12.37 -5.34
CA ALA A 211 2.94 -12.57 -4.54
C ALA A 211 2.72 -12.19 -3.06
N VAL A 212 1.95 -11.12 -2.82
CA VAL A 212 1.60 -10.67 -1.45
C VAL A 212 0.80 -11.75 -0.72
N PHE A 213 -0.17 -12.36 -1.41
CA PHE A 213 -0.93 -13.47 -0.85
C PHE A 213 -0.13 -14.75 -0.76
N GLY A 214 0.83 -14.96 -1.66
CA GLY A 214 1.81 -16.03 -1.54
C GLY A 214 2.63 -15.94 -0.27
N GLN A 215 2.99 -14.73 0.18
CA GLN A 215 3.65 -14.53 1.48
C GLN A 215 2.70 -14.76 2.65
N ILE A 216 1.46 -14.28 2.57
CA ILE A 216 0.45 -14.40 3.62
C ILE A 216 0.09 -15.86 3.89
N PHE A 217 -0.12 -16.65 2.84
CA PHE A 217 -0.48 -18.07 2.94
C PHE A 217 0.72 -19.01 2.90
N ALA A 218 1.94 -18.49 2.86
CA ALA A 218 3.15 -19.31 2.84
C ALA A 218 3.21 -20.23 4.06
N ARG A 219 3.65 -21.47 3.85
CA ARG A 219 4.01 -22.33 4.97
C ARG A 219 5.24 -21.76 5.70
N PRO A 220 5.24 -21.67 7.04
CA PRO A 220 6.35 -21.09 7.80
C PRO A 220 7.74 -21.72 7.56
N ASP A 221 7.79 -23.01 7.22
CA ASP A 221 9.04 -23.78 7.12
C ASP A 221 9.14 -24.69 5.89
N GLU A 222 8.21 -24.60 4.93
CA GLU A 222 8.13 -25.49 3.76
C GLU A 222 7.68 -24.75 2.49
N TYR A 223 7.85 -25.38 1.32
CA TYR A 223 7.19 -24.94 0.10
C TYR A 223 5.69 -25.28 0.12
N GLY A 224 4.88 -24.41 -0.47
CA GLY A 224 3.43 -24.57 -0.54
C GLY A 224 2.68 -23.52 0.27
N SER A 225 1.36 -23.49 0.06
CA SER A 225 0.45 -22.64 0.82
C SER A 225 -0.29 -23.46 1.89
N VAL A 226 -0.83 -22.76 2.89
CA VAL A 226 -1.65 -23.31 3.96
C VAL A 226 -2.78 -22.33 4.28
N PRO A 227 -4.03 -22.78 4.47
CA PRO A 227 -5.10 -21.90 4.90
C PRO A 227 -4.80 -21.34 6.29
N LEU A 228 -5.18 -20.09 6.49
CA LEU A 228 -5.14 -19.38 7.76
C LEU A 228 -6.18 -19.94 8.74
N ASP A 229 -5.87 -19.86 10.03
CA ASP A 229 -6.83 -20.13 11.09
C ASP A 229 -7.86 -18.98 11.23
N GLU A 230 -8.85 -19.16 12.12
CA GLU A 230 -9.95 -18.19 12.27
C GLU A 230 -9.47 -16.80 12.75
N ASP A 231 -8.45 -16.78 13.61
CA ASP A 231 -7.88 -15.54 14.14
C ASP A 231 -7.09 -14.80 13.05
N ASP A 232 -6.30 -15.51 12.25
CA ASP A 232 -5.53 -14.96 11.14
C ASP A 232 -6.43 -14.55 9.97
N VAL A 233 -7.56 -15.22 9.71
CA VAL A 233 -8.58 -14.74 8.76
C VAL A 233 -9.16 -13.40 9.21
N THR A 234 -9.44 -13.25 10.51
CA THR A 234 -9.88 -11.97 11.09
C THR A 234 -8.76 -10.92 10.99
N GLY A 235 -7.51 -11.34 11.13
CA GLY A 235 -6.33 -10.56 10.84
C GLY A 235 -6.29 -10.02 9.43
N LEU A 236 -6.54 -10.90 8.45
CA LEU A 236 -6.56 -10.58 7.03
C LEU A 236 -7.68 -9.60 6.68
N GLU A 237 -8.89 -9.78 7.25
CA GLU A 237 -9.98 -8.80 7.14
C GLU A 237 -9.49 -7.40 7.54
N ARG A 238 -8.86 -7.28 8.71
CA ARG A 238 -8.35 -5.98 9.20
C ARG A 238 -7.24 -5.45 8.30
N TRP A 239 -6.31 -6.30 7.87
CA TRP A 239 -5.20 -5.93 7.01
C TRP A 239 -5.69 -5.37 5.66
N LEU A 240 -6.71 -5.99 5.06
CA LEU A 240 -7.37 -5.53 3.84
C LEU A 240 -8.06 -4.19 4.05
N ARG A 241 -8.84 -4.04 5.12
CA ARG A 241 -9.55 -2.78 5.43
C ARG A 241 -8.62 -1.60 5.75
N ARG A 242 -7.33 -1.82 5.99
CA ARG A 242 -6.37 -0.71 6.09
C ARG A 242 -5.96 -0.17 4.73
N ARG A 243 -6.07 -0.99 3.68
CA ARG A 243 -5.48 -0.74 2.36
C ARG A 243 -6.51 -0.60 1.24
N ILE A 244 -7.70 -1.17 1.41
CA ILE A 244 -8.80 -1.19 0.44
C ILE A 244 -10.03 -0.62 1.13
N GLU A 245 -10.79 0.20 0.41
CA GLU A 245 -11.97 0.95 0.85
C GLU A 245 -13.21 0.11 1.19
N TRP A 246 -13.01 -1.15 1.58
CA TRP A 246 -14.08 -2.04 1.98
C TRP A 246 -14.61 -1.73 3.38
N ASP A 247 -15.91 -1.96 3.52
CA ASP A 247 -16.53 -2.12 4.82
C ASP A 247 -16.13 -3.45 5.46
N ARG A 248 -16.72 -3.72 6.63
CA ARG A 248 -16.41 -4.92 7.39
C ARG A 248 -16.88 -6.20 6.69
N GLU A 249 -18.08 -6.17 6.13
CA GLU A 249 -18.74 -7.35 5.55
C GLU A 249 -17.98 -7.79 4.30
N THR A 250 -17.73 -6.86 3.39
CA THR A 250 -17.01 -7.09 2.13
C THR A 250 -15.62 -7.65 2.38
N ALA A 251 -14.83 -7.00 3.25
CA ALA A 251 -13.48 -7.48 3.57
C ALA A 251 -13.48 -8.85 4.24
N SER A 252 -14.48 -9.13 5.09
CA SER A 252 -14.62 -10.41 5.76
C SER A 252 -14.96 -11.52 4.75
N ASP A 253 -15.82 -11.23 3.77
CA ASP A 253 -16.21 -12.21 2.76
C ASP A 253 -15.08 -12.49 1.78
N VAL A 254 -14.35 -11.45 1.35
CA VAL A 254 -13.14 -11.61 0.53
C VAL A 254 -12.07 -12.41 1.28
N ALA A 255 -11.76 -12.07 2.53
CA ALA A 255 -10.77 -12.80 3.32
C ALA A 255 -11.11 -14.29 3.45
N ARG A 256 -12.38 -14.62 3.72
CA ARG A 256 -12.86 -16.01 3.76
C ARG A 256 -12.80 -16.69 2.40
N SER A 257 -13.11 -15.97 1.32
CA SER A 257 -13.06 -16.50 -0.04
C SER A 257 -11.65 -16.90 -0.44
N LEU A 258 -10.66 -16.02 -0.20
CA LEU A 258 -9.25 -16.31 -0.45
C LEU A 258 -8.75 -17.49 0.39
N ASN A 259 -9.12 -17.53 1.68
CA ASN A 259 -8.74 -18.65 2.55
C ASN A 259 -9.35 -19.98 2.08
N ARG A 260 -10.60 -19.94 1.59
CA ARG A 260 -11.27 -21.10 1.01
C ARG A 260 -10.56 -21.58 -0.26
N ALA A 261 -10.14 -20.67 -1.14
CA ALA A 261 -9.39 -21.04 -2.35
C ALA A 261 -8.11 -21.82 -2.01
N VAL A 262 -7.36 -21.39 -0.98
CA VAL A 262 -6.18 -22.13 -0.48
C VAL A 262 -6.56 -23.46 0.18
N SER A 263 -7.68 -23.51 0.89
CA SER A 263 -8.17 -24.76 1.49
C SER A 263 -8.63 -25.78 0.44
N ASP A 264 -9.23 -25.32 -0.65
CA ASP A 264 -9.75 -26.17 -1.73
C ASP A 264 -8.61 -26.65 -2.65
N ASP A 265 -7.63 -25.79 -2.92
CA ASP A 265 -6.40 -26.11 -3.64
C ASP A 265 -5.17 -25.51 -2.95
N GLY A 266 -4.38 -26.36 -2.29
CA GLY A 266 -3.13 -26.00 -1.62
C GLY A 266 -1.97 -25.63 -2.56
N GLN A 267 -2.23 -25.53 -3.87
CA GLN A 267 -1.33 -24.91 -4.84
C GLN A 267 -1.67 -23.43 -5.10
N THR A 268 -2.86 -22.98 -4.67
CA THR A 268 -3.26 -21.57 -4.73
C THR A 268 -2.31 -20.73 -3.89
N PHE A 269 -1.79 -19.65 -4.46
CA PHE A 269 -0.76 -18.80 -3.86
C PHE A 269 0.58 -19.48 -3.57
N ASP A 270 0.87 -20.68 -4.11
CA ASP A 270 2.21 -21.28 -4.05
C ASP A 270 3.09 -20.74 -5.19
N PRO A 271 4.15 -19.96 -4.92
CA PRO A 271 5.02 -19.40 -5.96
C PRO A 271 5.69 -20.49 -6.83
N SER A 272 5.96 -21.66 -6.26
CA SER A 272 6.62 -22.76 -6.97
C SER A 272 5.73 -23.42 -8.01
N TYR A 273 4.42 -23.43 -7.76
CA TYR A 273 3.41 -23.90 -8.70
C TYR A 273 3.06 -22.80 -9.71
N ALA A 274 2.81 -21.58 -9.22
CA ALA A 274 2.52 -20.39 -10.02
C ALA A 274 3.52 -20.20 -11.17
N ALA A 275 4.82 -20.27 -10.89
CA ALA A 275 5.88 -20.09 -11.88
C ALA A 275 5.88 -21.13 -13.03
N ARG A 276 5.16 -22.25 -12.88
CA ARG A 276 5.04 -23.32 -13.88
C ARG A 276 3.75 -23.24 -14.69
N THR A 277 2.84 -22.33 -14.35
CA THR A 277 1.58 -22.18 -15.07
C THR A 277 1.80 -21.54 -16.44
N PRO A 278 1.12 -22.01 -17.50
CA PRO A 278 1.27 -21.43 -18.84
C PRO A 278 0.98 -19.93 -18.88
N VAL A 279 -0.02 -19.46 -18.11
CA VAL A 279 -0.43 -18.05 -18.08
C VAL A 279 0.69 -17.11 -17.62
N VAL A 280 1.57 -17.55 -16.71
CA VAL A 280 2.73 -16.76 -16.27
C VAL A 280 3.74 -16.61 -17.39
N LYS A 281 3.96 -17.68 -18.17
CA LYS A 281 4.84 -17.61 -19.34
C LYS A 281 4.25 -16.69 -20.41
N ASP A 282 2.97 -16.84 -20.70
CA ASP A 282 2.28 -15.99 -21.69
C ASP A 282 2.34 -14.51 -21.26
N ALA A 283 2.17 -14.23 -19.97
CA ALA A 283 2.31 -12.89 -19.42
C ALA A 283 3.73 -12.31 -19.55
N ALA A 284 4.76 -13.14 -19.30
CA ALA A 284 6.15 -12.74 -19.49
C ALA A 284 6.50 -12.52 -20.97
N ASP A 285 5.95 -13.32 -21.89
CA ASP A 285 6.12 -13.13 -23.33
C ASP A 285 5.45 -11.83 -23.80
N ARG A 286 4.25 -11.51 -23.28
CA ARG A 286 3.54 -10.26 -23.57
C ARG A 286 4.17 -9.01 -22.95
N ALA A 287 5.00 -9.16 -21.92
CA ALA A 287 5.75 -8.04 -21.36
C ALA A 287 6.63 -7.33 -22.41
N ALA A 288 7.07 -8.04 -23.46
CA ALA A 288 7.84 -7.45 -24.56
C ALA A 288 7.05 -6.43 -25.41
N GLU A 289 5.73 -6.39 -25.29
CA GLU A 289 4.86 -5.39 -25.94
C GLU A 289 4.88 -4.05 -25.18
N ILE A 290 5.38 -4.02 -23.95
CA ILE A 290 5.48 -2.83 -23.09
C ILE A 290 6.88 -2.24 -23.22
N ASP A 291 7.01 -1.02 -23.77
CA ASP A 291 8.30 -0.32 -23.83
C ASP A 291 8.67 0.27 -22.45
N PRO A 292 9.68 -0.27 -21.74
CA PRO A 292 10.04 0.21 -20.41
C PRO A 292 10.61 1.64 -20.39
N ASP A 293 11.02 2.19 -21.52
CA ASP A 293 11.57 3.55 -21.62
C ASP A 293 10.48 4.62 -21.87
N GLU A 294 9.24 4.21 -22.15
CA GLU A 294 8.14 5.13 -22.45
C GLU A 294 7.67 5.92 -21.23
N SER A 295 7.51 5.26 -20.08
CA SER A 295 7.14 5.91 -18.82
C SER A 295 7.52 5.07 -17.60
N SER A 296 7.45 5.68 -16.41
CA SER A 296 7.66 4.95 -15.15
C SER A 296 6.60 3.86 -14.88
N ILE A 297 5.40 3.98 -15.47
CA ILE A 297 4.35 2.97 -15.39
C ILE A 297 4.71 1.78 -16.27
N HIS A 298 5.08 2.02 -17.54
CA HIS A 298 5.53 0.96 -18.46
C HIS A 298 6.73 0.21 -17.89
N LYS A 299 7.73 0.93 -17.37
CA LYS A 299 8.88 0.31 -16.69
C LYS A 299 8.47 -0.62 -15.57
N ARG A 300 7.49 -0.21 -14.74
CA ARG A 300 7.01 -0.98 -13.60
C ARG A 300 6.23 -2.22 -14.05
N TYR A 301 5.32 -2.07 -15.01
CA TYR A 301 4.54 -3.19 -15.56
C TYR A 301 5.43 -4.21 -16.26
N HIS A 302 6.36 -3.75 -17.10
CA HIS A 302 7.35 -4.60 -17.74
C HIS A 302 8.18 -5.38 -16.69
N ALA A 303 8.65 -4.71 -15.63
CA ALA A 303 9.42 -5.36 -14.58
C ALA A 303 8.62 -6.44 -13.83
N TRP A 304 7.36 -6.16 -13.47
CA TRP A 304 6.50 -7.12 -12.78
C TRP A 304 6.16 -8.34 -13.63
N LEU A 305 5.85 -8.16 -14.92
CA LEU A 305 5.53 -9.27 -15.82
C LEU A 305 6.77 -10.12 -16.19
N GLN A 306 7.97 -9.52 -16.20
CA GLN A 306 9.23 -10.25 -16.42
C GLN A 306 9.70 -11.04 -15.18
N GLN A 307 9.31 -10.60 -13.98
CA GLN A 307 9.68 -11.23 -12.72
C GLN A 307 8.45 -11.46 -11.82
N PRO A 308 7.46 -12.22 -12.29
CA PRO A 308 6.25 -12.45 -11.52
C PRO A 308 6.59 -13.26 -10.26
N ASN A 309 6.06 -12.82 -9.12
CA ASN A 309 6.23 -13.45 -7.81
C ASN A 309 7.66 -13.46 -7.26
N ARG A 310 8.45 -12.41 -7.54
CA ARG A 310 9.64 -12.07 -6.75
C ARG A 310 9.31 -11.11 -5.62
#